data_AF-A0A421JQ54-F1
#
_entry.id   AF-A0A421JQ54-F1
#
_cell.length_a   1.000
_cell.length_b   1.000
_cell.length_c   1.000
_cell.angle_alpha   90.00
_cell.angle_beta   90.00
_cell.angle_gamma   90.00
#
_symmetry.space_group_name_H-M   'P 1'
#
loop_
_entity.id
_entity.type
_entity.pdbx_description
1 polymer ?
#
loop_
_entity_poly.entity_id
_entity_poly.type
_entity_poly.pdbx_seq_one_letter_code
_entity_poly.pdbx_strand_id
1 'polypeptide(L)'
;MSEQVNREQQRAGRRAQPSLYEEYITPKLKKDLTFGLVGFLGMCMGIFHYAYIMKQWLMDPYMSYTKLGVYAVTFIVHVFISIYFYLVKYYPVVYADEIAQENAELEELRKKDEEIKSRKNQ
;
A
#
# COMPACT_ATOMS: atom_id res chain seq x y z
N MET A 1 34.29 -28.01 -34.76
CA MET A 1 32.93 -27.47 -34.54
C MET A 1 32.32 -27.89 -33.20
N SER A 2 32.79 -28.98 -32.59
CA SER A 2 32.36 -29.49 -31.28
C SER A 2 32.95 -28.76 -30.05
N GLU A 3 34.10 -28.09 -30.20
CA GLU A 3 34.74 -27.34 -29.10
C GLU A 3 34.04 -26.01 -28.76
N GLN A 4 33.43 -25.34 -29.75
CA GLN A 4 32.74 -24.07 -29.52
C GLN A 4 31.39 -24.27 -28.81
N VAL A 5 30.67 -25.34 -29.15
CA VAL A 5 29.42 -25.73 -28.48
C VAL A 5 29.69 -26.07 -27.00
N ASN A 6 30.82 -26.70 -26.70
CA ASN A 6 31.19 -27.06 -25.32
C ASN A 6 31.59 -25.82 -24.48
N ARG A 7 32.21 -24.81 -25.10
CA ARG A 7 32.57 -23.54 -24.43
C ARG A 7 31.36 -22.64 -24.16
N GLU A 8 30.32 -22.70 -25.00
CA GLU A 8 29.06 -21.98 -24.76
C GLU A 8 28.23 -22.63 -23.65
N GLN A 9 28.18 -23.96 -23.58
CA GLN A 9 27.52 -24.66 -22.46
C GLN A 9 28.23 -24.40 -21.11
N GLN A 10 29.56 -24.34 -21.07
CA GLN A 10 30.30 -24.00 -19.84
C GLN A 10 30.15 -22.54 -19.40
N ARG A 11 29.82 -21.61 -20.30
CA ARG A 11 29.49 -20.22 -19.96
C ARG A 11 28.04 -20.06 -19.49
N ALA A 12 27.13 -20.87 -20.01
CA ALA A 12 25.73 -20.90 -19.57
C ALA A 12 25.55 -21.46 -18.14
N GLY A 13 26.45 -22.33 -17.68
CA GLY A 13 26.47 -22.87 -16.31
C GLY A 13 26.96 -21.91 -15.22
N ARG A 14 27.37 -20.69 -15.60
CA ARG A 14 27.83 -19.64 -14.66
C ARG A 14 26.83 -18.49 -14.53
N ARG A 15 25.55 -18.74 -14.83
CA ARG A 15 24.48 -17.84 -14.41
C ARG A 15 24.42 -17.93 -12.89
N ALA A 16 24.75 -16.82 -12.24
CA ALA A 16 24.68 -16.66 -10.80
C ALA A 16 23.39 -17.29 -10.29
N GLN A 17 23.51 -18.32 -9.44
CA GLN A 17 22.36 -18.84 -8.73
C GLN A 17 21.76 -17.67 -7.96
N PRO A 18 20.45 -17.37 -8.12
CA PRO A 18 19.80 -16.39 -7.27
C PRO A 18 20.02 -16.82 -5.82
N SER A 19 20.39 -15.87 -4.98
CA SER A 19 20.66 -16.18 -3.57
C SER A 19 19.38 -16.74 -2.94
N LEU A 20 19.48 -17.68 -1.99
CA LEU A 20 18.32 -18.27 -1.28
C LEU A 20 17.36 -17.22 -0.67
N TYR A 21 17.81 -15.97 -0.52
CA TYR A 21 17.00 -14.85 -0.06
C TYR A 21 16.08 -14.26 -1.15
N GLU A 22 16.44 -14.36 -2.43
CA GLU A 22 15.61 -13.93 -3.56
C GLU A 22 14.39 -14.83 -3.79
N GLU A 23 14.44 -16.07 -3.33
CA GLU A 23 13.35 -17.05 -3.51
C GLU A 23 12.16 -16.81 -2.55
N TYR A 24 12.39 -16.14 -1.42
CA TYR A 24 11.34 -15.86 -0.41
C TYR A 24 10.82 -14.42 -0.42
N ILE A 25 11.55 -13.46 -1.00
CA ILE A 25 11.08 -12.08 -1.14
C ILE A 25 10.29 -11.96 -2.44
N THR A 26 9.02 -12.35 -2.39
CA THR A 26 8.11 -12.01 -3.49
C THR A 26 7.95 -10.49 -3.56
N PRO A 27 7.87 -9.89 -4.77
CA PRO A 27 7.65 -8.44 -4.92
C PRO A 27 6.38 -7.97 -4.19
N LYS A 28 5.40 -8.87 -4.05
CA LYS A 28 4.17 -8.66 -3.26
C LYS A 28 4.46 -8.49 -1.77
N LEU A 29 5.26 -9.38 -1.18
CA LEU A 29 5.65 -9.26 0.24
C LEU A 29 6.37 -7.95 0.53
N LYS A 30 7.21 -7.47 -0.40
CA LYS A 30 7.89 -6.17 -0.26
C LYS A 30 6.91 -4.99 -0.30
N LYS A 31 5.90 -5.03 -1.19
CA LYS A 31 4.82 -4.02 -1.25
C LYS A 31 4.04 -4.01 0.06
N ASP A 32 3.62 -5.18 0.55
CA ASP A 32 2.84 -5.33 1.78
C ASP A 32 3.62 -4.85 3.02
N LEU A 33 4.90 -5.20 3.13
CA LEU A 33 5.75 -4.76 4.24
C LEU A 33 5.95 -3.24 4.22
N THR A 34 6.18 -2.66 3.05
CA THR A 34 6.36 -1.21 2.91
C THR A 34 5.06 -0.46 3.23
N PHE A 35 3.94 -0.98 2.73
CA PHE A 35 2.61 -0.45 3.04
C PHE A 35 2.32 -0.49 4.54
N GLY A 36 2.52 -1.66 5.16
CA GLY A 36 2.34 -1.84 6.60
C GLY A 36 3.26 -0.94 7.44
N LEU A 37 4.53 -0.76 7.03
CA LEU A 37 5.46 0.11 7.73
C LEU A 37 5.02 1.58 7.70
N VAL A 38 4.58 2.07 6.54
CA VAL A 38 4.05 3.44 6.42
C VAL A 38 2.78 3.61 7.26
N GLY A 39 1.89 2.63 7.25
CA GLY A 39 0.70 2.62 8.11
C GLY A 39 1.05 2.66 9.60
N PHE A 40 2.05 1.88 10.01
CA PHE A 40 2.57 1.89 11.38
C PHE A 40 3.13 3.25 11.79
N LEU A 41 3.94 3.88 10.93
CA LEU A 41 4.47 5.22 11.19
C LEU A 41 3.35 6.27 11.30
N GLY A 42 2.33 6.18 10.44
CA GLY A 42 1.14 7.03 10.52
C GLY A 42 0.39 6.88 11.85
N MET A 43 0.22 5.64 12.32
CA MET A 43 -0.36 5.37 13.64
C MET A 43 0.48 5.95 14.78
N CYS A 44 1.81 5.79 14.74
CA CYS A 44 2.70 6.40 15.73
C CYS A 44 2.54 7.93 15.77
N MET A 45 2.51 8.60 14.61
CA MET A 45 2.29 10.05 14.55
C MET A 45 0.94 10.44 15.17
N GLY A 46 -0.12 9.66 14.92
CA GLY A 46 -1.42 9.86 15.56
C GLY A 46 -1.34 9.76 17.08
N ILE A 47 -0.70 8.70 17.62
CA ILE A 47 -0.53 8.51 19.06
C ILE A 47 0.25 9.67 19.69
N PHE A 48 1.35 10.11 19.06
CA PHE A 48 2.14 11.24 19.58
C PHE A 48 1.38 12.57 19.55
N HIS A 49 0.59 12.82 18.50
CA HIS A 49 -0.25 14.01 18.43
C HIS A 49 -1.31 14.00 19.54
N TYR A 50 -1.97 12.86 19.78
CA TYR A 50 -2.90 12.72 20.89
C TYR A 50 -2.21 12.91 22.25
N ALA A 51 -1.05 12.26 22.46
CA ALA A 51 -0.28 12.39 23.68
C ALA A 51 0.15 13.85 23.93
N TYR A 52 0.49 14.59 22.88
CA TYR A 52 0.79 16.02 22.97
C TYR A 52 -0.41 16.83 23.46
N ILE A 53 -1.60 16.59 22.92
CA ILE A 53 -2.84 17.26 23.36
C ILE A 53 -3.14 16.94 24.82
N MET A 54 -3.03 15.67 25.21
CA MET A 54 -3.22 15.25 26.59
C MET A 54 -2.21 15.89 27.53
N LYS A 55 -0.93 15.97 27.13
CA LYS A 55 0.10 16.67 27.89
C LYS A 55 -0.26 18.15 28.11
N GLN A 56 -0.74 18.84 27.07
CA GLN A 56 -1.15 20.23 27.19
C GLN A 56 -2.35 20.39 28.13
N TRP A 57 -3.30 19.47 28.09
CA TRP A 57 -4.45 19.49 28.97
C TRP A 57 -4.08 19.20 30.44
N LEU A 58 -3.14 18.28 30.68
CA LEU A 58 -2.61 17.98 32.01
C LEU A 58 -1.80 19.13 32.62
N MET A 59 -1.03 19.85 31.80
CA MET A 59 -0.21 20.99 32.26
C MET A 59 -1.04 22.25 32.51
N ASP A 60 -2.17 22.41 31.83
CA ASP A 60 -3.10 23.54 31.98
C ASP A 60 -4.52 23.02 32.28
N PRO A 61 -4.81 22.64 33.53
CA PRO A 61 -6.10 22.05 33.91
C PRO A 61 -7.27 23.05 33.84
N TYR A 62 -6.99 24.36 33.74
CA TYR A 62 -7.98 25.41 33.59
C TYR A 62 -8.15 25.87 32.14
N MET A 63 -7.64 25.08 31.18
CA MET A 63 -7.76 25.37 29.77
C MET A 63 -9.22 25.53 29.35
N SER A 64 -9.52 26.64 28.68
CA SER A 64 -10.84 26.92 28.11
C SER A 64 -11.31 25.80 27.18
N TYR A 65 -12.59 25.43 27.30
CA TYR A 65 -13.25 24.45 26.43
C TYR A 65 -13.12 24.77 24.94
N THR A 66 -13.05 26.06 24.58
CA THR A 66 -12.83 26.47 23.18
C THR A 66 -11.46 26.01 22.68
N LYS A 67 -10.41 26.16 23.50
CA LYS A 67 -9.05 25.76 23.14
C LYS A 67 -8.91 24.24 23.09
N LEU A 68 -9.54 23.54 24.03
CA LEU A 68 -9.62 22.08 24.00
C LEU A 68 -10.37 21.57 22.76
N GLY A 69 -11.47 22.24 22.39
CA GLY A 69 -12.21 21.96 21.16
C GLY A 69 -11.35 22.12 19.90
N VAL A 70 -10.54 23.18 19.82
CA VAL A 70 -9.60 23.38 18.71
C VAL A 70 -8.58 22.24 18.64
N TYR A 71 -8.01 21.80 19.77
CA TYR A 71 -7.09 20.65 19.78
C TYR A 71 -7.77 19.36 19.31
N ALA A 72 -9.00 19.09 19.76
CA ALA A 72 -9.77 17.92 19.34
C ALA A 72 -10.08 17.94 17.84
N VAL A 73 -10.55 19.08 17.30
CA VAL A 73 -10.79 19.23 15.86
C VAL A 73 -9.51 19.07 15.06
N THR A 74 -8.40 19.66 15.52
CA THR A 74 -7.09 19.53 14.86
C THR A 74 -6.62 18.07 14.81
N PHE A 75 -6.82 17.32 15.90
CA PHE A 75 -6.53 15.89 15.94
C PHE A 75 -7.40 15.10 14.96
N ILE A 76 -8.71 15.34 14.94
CA ILE A 76 -9.64 14.68 14.03
C ILE A 76 -9.23 14.95 12.58
N VAL A 77 -8.99 16.22 12.23
CA VAL A 77 -8.52 16.62 10.89
C VAL A 77 -7.21 15.92 10.54
N HIS A 78 -6.24 15.86 11.47
CA HIS A 78 -4.99 15.15 11.26
C HIS A 78 -5.20 13.65 10.96
N VAL A 79 -6.10 12.98 11.68
CA VAL A 79 -6.44 11.56 11.44
C VAL A 79 -7.09 11.38 10.08
N PHE A 80 -8.10 12.19 9.73
CA PHE A 80 -8.78 12.11 8.44
C PHE A 80 -7.84 12.38 7.27
N ILE A 81 -6.98 13.39 7.37
CA ILE A 81 -5.96 13.69 6.36
C ILE A 81 -5.02 12.50 6.22
N SER A 82 -4.52 11.95 7.33
CA SER A 82 -3.60 10.81 7.30
C SER A 82 -4.23 9.59 6.62
N ILE A 83 -5.49 9.26 6.96
CA ILE A 83 -6.23 8.16 6.34
C ILE A 83 -6.45 8.42 4.84
N TYR A 84 -6.83 9.64 4.46
CA TYR A 84 -7.00 10.03 3.06
C TYR A 84 -5.71 9.84 2.27
N PHE A 85 -4.58 10.34 2.76
CA PHE A 85 -3.30 10.15 2.10
C PHE A 85 -2.90 8.68 2.04
N TYR A 86 -3.16 7.90 3.09
CA TYR A 86 -2.81 6.49 3.14
C TYR A 86 -3.63 5.63 2.16
N LEU A 87 -4.96 5.78 2.15
CA LEU A 87 -5.86 4.94 1.35
C LEU A 87 -6.08 5.47 -0.07
N VAL A 88 -6.14 6.79 -0.25
CA VAL A 88 -6.52 7.38 -1.55
C VAL A 88 -5.30 7.76 -2.38
N LYS A 89 -4.18 8.08 -1.75
CA LYS A 89 -2.94 8.46 -2.47
C LYS A 89 -1.90 7.35 -2.45
N TYR A 90 -1.63 6.77 -1.29
CA TYR A 90 -0.51 5.83 -1.14
C TYR A 90 -0.86 4.41 -1.59
N TYR A 91 -2.02 3.88 -1.19
CA TYR A 91 -2.50 2.57 -1.64
C TYR A 91 -2.48 2.39 -3.17
N PRO A 92 -3.05 3.29 -4.00
CA PRO A 92 -3.02 3.08 -5.45
C PRO A 92 -1.63 3.20 -6.07
N VAL A 93 -0.70 3.88 -5.42
CA VAL A 93 0.70 3.96 -5.87
C VAL A 93 1.43 2.65 -5.59
N VAL A 94 1.18 2.03 -4.43
CA VAL A 94 1.84 0.77 -4.04
C VAL A 94 1.28 -0.41 -4.83
N TYR A 95 -0.03 -0.43 -5.06
CA TYR A 95 -0.76 -1.53 -5.69
C TYR A 95 -1.23 -1.23 -7.13
N ALA A 96 -0.54 -0.33 -7.84
CA ALA A 96 -0.96 0.12 -9.18
C ALA A 96 -1.14 -1.04 -10.18
N ASP A 97 -0.22 -2.01 -10.16
CA ASP A 97 -0.24 -3.16 -11.07
C ASP A 97 -1.43 -4.08 -10.77
N GLU A 98 -1.69 -4.32 -9.48
CA GLU A 98 -2.79 -5.15 -9.00
C GLU A 98 -4.15 -4.51 -9.32
N ILE A 99 -4.28 -3.19 -9.13
CA ILE A 99 -5.49 -2.43 -9.46
C ILE A 99 -5.73 -2.43 -10.98
N ALA A 100 -4.67 -2.35 -11.80
CA ALA A 100 -4.80 -2.42 -13.25
C ALA A 100 -5.31 -3.79 -13.72
N GLN A 101 -4.83 -4.88 -13.08
CA GLN A 101 -5.31 -6.24 -13.37
C GLN A 101 -6.77 -6.42 -12.95
N GLU A 102 -7.14 -6.00 -11.75
CA GLU A 102 -8.51 -6.10 -11.24
C GLU A 102 -9.50 -5.32 -12.13
N ASN A 103 -9.13 -4.12 -12.57
CA ASN A 103 -9.97 -3.32 -13.46
C ASN A 103 -10.15 -3.97 -14.85
N ALA A 104 -9.12 -4.61 -15.39
CA ALA A 104 -9.21 -5.33 -16.66
C ALA A 104 -10.16 -6.54 -16.56
N GLU A 105 -10.06 -7.31 -15.48
CA GLU A 105 -10.96 -8.44 -15.21
C GLU A 105 -12.41 -7.99 -15.02
N LEU A 106 -12.64 -6.90 -14.28
CA LEU A 106 -13.96 -6.30 -14.12
C LEU A 106 -14.56 -5.85 -15.45
N GLU A 107 -13.76 -5.29 -16.34
CA GLU A 107 -14.23 -4.87 -17.66
C GLU A 107 -14.60 -6.07 -18.55
N GLU A 108 -13.83 -7.16 -18.49
CA GLU A 108 -14.17 -8.41 -19.19
C GLU A 108 -15.46 -9.04 -18.66
N LEU A 109 -15.66 -9.06 -17.34
CA LEU A 109 -16.90 -9.54 -16.73
C LEU A 109 -18.10 -8.69 -17.15
N ARG A 110 -17.93 -7.36 -17.17
CA ARG A 110 -18.99 -6.44 -17.60
C ARG A 110 -19.38 -6.67 -19.07
N LYS A 111 -18.40 -6.88 -19.96
CA LYS A 111 -18.64 -7.22 -21.37
C LYS A 111 -19.39 -8.54 -21.52
N LYS A 112 -19.00 -9.58 -20.76
CA LYS A 112 -19.70 -10.88 -20.75
C LYS A 112 -21.16 -10.74 -20.27
N ASP A 113 -21.40 -9.97 -19.22
CA ASP A 113 -22.75 -9.72 -18.71
C ASP A 113 -23.64 -8.96 -19.70
N GLU A 114 -23.08 -7.98 -20.41
CA GLU A 114 -23.78 -7.24 -21.46
C GLU A 114 -24.15 -8.15 -22.65
N GLU A 115 -23.25 -9.03 -23.08
CA GLU A 115 -23.53 -10.03 -24.13
C GLU A 115 -24.60 -11.05 -23.71
N ILE A 116 -24.61 -11.48 -22.45
CA ILE A 116 -25.63 -12.41 -21.93
C ILE A 116 -27.00 -11.72 -21.91
N LYS A 117 -27.05 -10.45 -21.47
CA LYS A 117 -28.30 -9.67 -21.48
C LYS A 117 -28.81 -9.41 -22.89
N SER A 118 -27.93 -9.12 -23.86
CA SER A 118 -28.34 -8.88 -25.25
C SER A 118 -28.88 -10.14 -25.92
N ARG A 119 -28.31 -11.32 -25.63
CA ARG A 119 -28.81 -12.62 -26.14
C ARG A 119 -30.16 -13.03 -25.54
N LYS A 120 -30.48 -12.60 -24.31
CA LYS A 120 -31.73 -12.94 -23.63
C LYS A 120 -32.93 -12.09 -24.08
N ASN A 121 -32.67 -10.93 -24.70
CA ASN A 121 -33.67 -10.00 -25.21
C ASN A 121 -33.93 -10.14 -26.72
N GLN A 122 -33.31 -11.11 -27.39
CA GLN A 122 -33.61 -11.56 -28.75
C GLN A 122 -34.45 -12.84 -28.71
#